data_AF-A0A517PNV6-F1
#
_entry.id   AF-A0A517PNV6-F1
#
_cell.length_a   1.000
_cell.length_b   1.000
_cell.length_c   1.000
_cell.angle_alpha   90.00
_cell.angle_beta   90.00
_cell.angle_gamma   90.00
#
_symmetry.space_group_name_H-M   'P 1'
#
loop_
_entity.id
_entity.type
_entity.pdbx_description
1 polymer ?
#
loop_
_entity_poly.entity_id
_entity_poly.type
_entity_poly.pdbx_seq_one_letter_code
_entity_poly.pdbx_strand_id
1 'polypeptide(L)'
;MIKNIRECILVLFFILLLPILVPYSLLMDRVEKRRRRQLASRFVCEQCGKVLGVEALQLADERWDEIVKEIIAKSEPGTRLRLVRTVDAICPHCGCQYLYRKAERTFVVREVSPEWERLESKLDSE
;
A
#
# COMPACT_ATOMS: atom_id res chain seq x y z
N MET A 1 -43.63 -12.83 -9.42
CA MET A 1 -42.94 -14.13 -9.22
C MET A 1 -41.61 -14.25 -9.97
N ILE A 2 -41.54 -13.97 -11.28
CA ILE A 2 -40.29 -14.09 -12.08
C ILE A 2 -39.15 -13.19 -11.58
N LYS A 3 -39.46 -11.97 -11.09
CA LYS A 3 -38.46 -11.07 -10.45
C LYS A 3 -37.79 -11.72 -9.23
N ASN A 4 -38.58 -12.32 -8.34
CA ASN A 4 -38.08 -12.99 -7.13
C ASN A 4 -37.23 -14.22 -7.46
N ILE A 5 -37.62 -15.00 -8.49
CA ILE A 5 -36.84 -16.16 -8.94
C ILE A 5 -35.50 -15.72 -9.54
N ARG A 6 -35.49 -14.66 -10.36
CA ARG A 6 -34.27 -14.09 -10.92
C ARG A 6 -33.32 -13.59 -9.83
N GLU A 7 -33.86 -12.93 -8.79
CA GLU A 7 -33.08 -12.48 -7.63
C GLU A 7 -32.53 -13.66 -6.82
N CYS A 8 -33.33 -14.70 -6.57
CA CYS A 8 -32.86 -15.92 -5.91
C CYS A 8 -31.74 -16.61 -6.70
N ILE A 9 -31.85 -16.70 -8.02
CA ILE A 9 -30.81 -17.29 -8.89
C ILE A 9 -29.52 -16.45 -8.84
N LEU A 10 -29.63 -15.12 -8.90
CA LEU A 10 -28.47 -14.23 -8.79
C LEU A 10 -27.78 -14.40 -7.43
N VAL A 11 -28.53 -14.41 -6.33
CA VAL A 11 -27.98 -14.61 -4.98
C VAL A 11 -27.30 -15.98 -4.86
N LEU A 12 -27.93 -17.05 -5.35
CA LEU A 12 -27.36 -18.39 -5.32
C LEU A 12 -26.05 -18.46 -6.12
N PHE A 13 -26.00 -17.79 -7.27
CA PHE A 13 -24.81 -17.68 -8.10
C PHE A 13 -23.66 -16.95 -7.38
N PHE A 14 -23.94 -15.84 -6.69
CA PHE A 14 -22.93 -15.15 -5.87
C PHE A 14 -22.43 -16.02 -4.71
N ILE A 15 -23.31 -16.76 -4.03
CA ILE A 15 -22.93 -17.68 -2.96
C ILE A 15 -22.04 -18.81 -3.49
N LEU A 16 -22.35 -19.35 -4.67
CA LEU A 16 -21.53 -20.37 -5.34
C LEU A 16 -20.19 -19.83 -5.84
N LEU A 17 -20.13 -18.56 -6.25
CA LEU A 17 -18.89 -17.92 -6.72
C LEU A 17 -17.97 -17.48 -5.58
N LEU A 18 -18.50 -17.07 -4.43
CA LEU A 18 -17.72 -16.64 -3.27
C LEU A 18 -16.56 -17.58 -2.90
N PRO A 19 -16.75 -18.91 -2.76
CA PRO A 19 -15.65 -19.83 -2.43
C PRO A 19 -14.57 -19.92 -3.51
N ILE A 20 -14.82 -19.40 -4.72
CA ILE A 20 -13.84 -19.30 -5.82
C ILE A 20 -13.18 -17.91 -5.82
N LEU A 21 -13.97 -16.84 -5.63
CA LEU A 21 -13.48 -15.46 -5.65
C LEU A 21 -12.53 -15.17 -4.48
N VAL A 22 -12.81 -15.72 -3.29
CA VAL A 22 -11.96 -15.55 -2.11
C VAL A 22 -10.55 -16.12 -2.29
N PRO A 23 -10.34 -17.40 -2.66
CA PRO A 23 -8.99 -17.91 -2.89
C PRO A 23 -8.31 -17.23 -4.08
N TYR A 24 -9.08 -16.85 -5.11
CA TYR A 24 -8.53 -16.12 -6.26
C TYR A 24 -7.92 -14.77 -5.85
N SER A 25 -8.61 -13.99 -5.01
CA SER A 25 -8.09 -12.69 -4.55
C SER A 25 -6.83 -12.85 -3.69
N LEU A 26 -6.76 -13.87 -2.83
CA LEU A 26 -5.58 -14.20 -2.04
C LEU A 26 -4.38 -14.61 -2.91
N LEU A 27 -4.63 -15.38 -3.96
CA LEU A 27 -3.59 -15.75 -4.93
C LEU A 27 -3.05 -14.52 -5.66
N MET A 28 -3.94 -13.63 -6.11
CA MET A 28 -3.55 -12.39 -6.77
C MET A 28 -2.71 -11.48 -5.87
N ASP A 29 -3.07 -11.33 -4.59
CA ASP A 29 -2.26 -10.57 -3.63
C ASP A 29 -0.86 -11.17 -3.42
N ARG A 30 -0.76 -12.50 -3.32
CA ARG A 30 0.54 -13.19 -3.22
C ARG A 30 1.40 -12.97 -4.46
N VAL A 31 0.80 -13.07 -5.65
CA VAL A 31 1.51 -12.81 -6.92
C VAL A 31 1.99 -11.37 -7.00
N GLU A 32 1.14 -10.41 -6.61
CA GLU A 32 1.50 -8.99 -6.62
C GLU A 32 2.64 -8.67 -5.63
N LYS A 33 2.61 -9.25 -4.43
CA LYS A 33 3.71 -9.15 -3.45
C LYS A 33 5.01 -9.75 -3.99
N ARG A 34 4.96 -10.95 -4.59
CA ARG A 34 6.13 -11.57 -5.22
C ARG A 34 6.69 -10.69 -6.35
N ARG A 35 5.83 -10.15 -7.20
CA ARG A 35 6.24 -9.27 -8.29
C ARG A 35 6.91 -8.00 -7.78
N ARG A 36 6.36 -7.38 -6.73
CA ARG A 36 6.98 -6.21 -6.07
C ARG A 36 8.36 -6.52 -5.52
N ARG A 37 8.54 -7.67 -4.85
CA ARG A 37 9.85 -8.14 -4.38
C ARG A 37 10.85 -8.34 -5.52
N GLN A 38 10.42 -9.00 -6.60
CA GLN A 38 11.24 -9.20 -7.79
C GLN A 38 11.61 -7.90 -8.51
N LEU A 39 10.72 -6.91 -8.47
CA LEU A 39 11.04 -5.58 -8.99
C LEU A 39 12.08 -4.91 -8.10
N ALA A 40 11.86 -4.88 -6.79
CA ALA A 40 12.75 -4.22 -5.84
C ALA A 40 14.18 -4.81 -5.88
N SER A 41 14.32 -6.12 -6.09
CA SER A 41 15.62 -6.79 -6.21
C SER A 41 16.44 -6.39 -7.44
N ARG A 42 15.84 -5.73 -8.44
CA ARG A 42 16.54 -5.28 -9.66
C ARG A 42 16.39 -3.78 -9.92
N PHE A 43 15.55 -3.09 -9.18
CA PHE A 43 15.26 -1.67 -9.38
C PHE A 43 16.43 -0.85 -8.83
N VAL A 44 16.97 0.02 -9.69
CA VAL A 44 18.07 0.91 -9.35
C VAL A 44 17.50 2.21 -8.83
N CYS A 45 17.99 2.66 -7.67
CA CYS A 45 17.61 3.94 -7.09
C CYS A 45 18.01 5.09 -8.01
N GLU A 46 17.05 5.97 -8.32
CA GLU A 46 17.25 7.14 -9.19
C GLU A 46 18.23 8.16 -8.59
N GLN A 47 18.35 8.21 -7.26
CA GLN A 47 19.23 9.17 -6.58
C GLN A 47 20.67 8.68 -6.39
N CYS A 48 20.87 7.43 -5.96
CA CYS A 48 22.21 6.93 -5.57
C CYS A 48 22.75 5.82 -6.47
N GLY A 49 22.00 5.38 -7.47
CA GLY A 49 22.43 4.36 -8.44
C GLY A 49 22.60 2.94 -7.87
N LYS A 50 22.29 2.72 -6.59
CA LYS A 50 22.32 1.39 -5.97
C LYS A 50 20.99 0.66 -6.13
N VAL A 51 21.03 -0.67 -6.18
CA VAL A 51 19.82 -1.50 -6.22
C VAL A 51 19.07 -1.36 -4.88
N LEU A 52 17.73 -1.24 -4.96
CA LEU A 52 16.88 -1.10 -3.77
C LEU A 52 16.92 -2.35 -2.88
N GLY A 53 16.81 -3.54 -3.49
CA GLY A 53 16.75 -4.80 -2.77
C GLY A 53 15.38 -5.04 -2.12
N VAL A 54 15.23 -6.19 -1.48
CA VAL A 54 14.00 -6.54 -0.73
C VAL A 54 13.93 -5.76 0.58
N GLU A 55 15.09 -5.39 1.11
CA GLU A 55 15.31 -4.57 2.30
C GLU A 55 14.60 -3.22 2.18
N ALA A 56 14.52 -2.65 0.96
CA ALA A 56 13.81 -1.40 0.74
C ALA A 56 12.30 -1.48 1.05
N LEU A 57 11.70 -2.66 0.85
CA LEU A 57 10.29 -2.89 1.17
C LEU A 57 10.09 -3.07 2.67
N GLN A 58 11.01 -3.79 3.32
CA GLN A 58 10.99 -4.00 4.78
C GLN A 58 11.13 -2.69 5.52
N LEU A 59 12.07 -1.84 5.09
CA LEU A 59 12.27 -0.50 5.67
C LEU A 59 11.01 0.37 5.55
N ALA A 60 10.28 0.26 4.44
CA ALA A 60 9.00 0.94 4.26
C ALA A 60 7.89 0.36 5.16
N ASP A 61 7.87 -0.96 5.36
CA ASP A 61 6.92 -1.62 6.27
C ASP A 61 7.16 -1.20 7.73
N GLU A 62 8.43 -1.25 8.18
CA GLU A 62 8.84 -0.83 9.53
C GLU A 62 8.51 0.64 9.80
N ARG A 63 8.86 1.52 8.85
CA ARG A 63 8.56 2.95 8.97
C ARG A 63 7.06 3.21 9.04
N TRP A 64 6.26 2.46 8.29
CA TRP A 64 4.81 2.59 8.34
C TRP A 64 4.26 2.12 9.68
N ASP A 65 4.72 1.00 10.22
CA ASP A 65 4.29 0.49 11.52
C ASP A 65 4.61 1.48 12.66
N GLU A 66 5.76 2.16 12.60
CA GLU A 66 6.10 3.25 13.53
C GLU A 66 5.09 4.40 13.46
N ILE A 67 4.82 4.91 12.24
CA ILE A 67 3.87 6.01 12.01
C ILE A 67 2.47 5.63 12.51
N VAL A 68 2.02 4.41 12.20
CA VAL A 68 0.71 3.91 12.64
C VAL A 68 0.65 3.83 14.16
N LYS A 69 1.69 3.31 14.82
CA LYS A 69 1.75 3.25 16.30
C LYS A 69 1.69 4.64 16.91
N GLU A 70 2.43 5.60 16.35
CA GLU A 70 2.44 6.98 16.85
C GLU A 70 1.08 7.66 16.69
N ILE A 71 0.44 7.52 15.53
CA ILE A 71 -0.89 8.07 15.28
C ILE A 71 -1.94 7.45 16.21
N ILE A 72 -1.91 6.13 16.37
CA ILE A 72 -2.85 5.44 17.27
C ILE A 72 -2.63 5.90 18.72
N ALA A 73 -1.38 6.04 19.16
CA ALA A 73 -1.04 6.47 20.52
C ALA A 73 -1.50 7.91 20.81
N LYS A 74 -1.46 8.80 19.82
CA LYS A 74 -1.92 10.20 19.94
C LYS A 74 -3.44 10.35 19.76
N SER A 75 -4.11 9.37 19.15
CA SER A 75 -5.54 9.46 18.84
C SER A 75 -6.43 9.16 20.05
N GLU A 76 -7.54 9.90 20.17
CA GLU A 76 -8.50 9.66 21.25
C GLU A 76 -9.22 8.30 21.10
N PRO A 77 -9.49 7.60 22.21
CA PRO A 77 -10.27 6.37 22.20
C PRO A 77 -11.63 6.57 21.54
N GLY A 78 -11.92 5.78 20.51
CA GLY A 78 -13.19 5.86 19.75
C GLY A 78 -13.10 6.65 18.44
N THR A 79 -11.97 7.31 18.16
CA THR A 79 -11.73 7.98 16.88
C THR A 79 -11.56 6.95 15.76
N ARG A 80 -12.31 7.10 14.67
CA ARG A 80 -12.16 6.27 13.46
C ARG A 80 -11.17 6.93 12.50
N LEU A 81 -9.96 6.40 12.42
CA LEU A 81 -8.94 6.87 11.50
C LEU A 81 -8.86 5.99 10.25
N ARG A 82 -8.70 6.62 9.10
CA ARG A 82 -8.35 5.94 7.84
C ARG A 82 -6.89 6.22 7.51
N LEU A 83 -6.03 5.25 7.80
CA LEU A 83 -4.60 5.34 7.52
C LEU A 83 -4.34 4.86 6.08
N VAL A 84 -3.77 5.72 5.25
CA VAL A 84 -3.42 5.41 3.86
C VAL A 84 -1.92 5.41 3.73
N ARG A 85 -1.34 4.27 3.34
CA ARG A 85 0.09 4.13 3.12
C ARG A 85 0.50 4.88 1.85
N THR A 86 1.43 5.82 1.99
CA THR A 86 1.93 6.66 0.88
C THR A 86 3.35 6.31 0.43
N VAL A 87 3.99 5.30 1.03
CA VAL A 87 5.35 4.88 0.70
C VAL A 87 5.39 3.36 0.62
N ASP A 88 5.77 2.82 -0.54
CA ASP A 88 5.86 1.37 -0.77
C ASP A 88 7.29 0.83 -0.65
N ALA A 89 8.30 1.65 -0.90
CA ALA A 89 9.71 1.28 -0.75
C ALA A 89 10.56 2.48 -0.33
N ILE A 90 11.61 2.24 0.46
CA ILE A 90 12.59 3.26 0.88
C ILE A 90 13.99 2.74 0.54
N CYS A 91 14.80 3.52 -0.17
CA CYS A 91 16.17 3.10 -0.47
C CYS A 91 17.00 2.96 0.82
N PRO A 92 17.58 1.79 1.11
CA PRO A 92 18.37 1.58 2.34
C PRO A 92 19.69 2.38 2.36
N HIS A 93 20.11 2.94 1.22
CA HIS A 93 21.38 3.64 1.09
C HIS A 93 21.26 5.16 1.15
N CYS A 94 20.17 5.74 0.64
CA CYS A 94 20.00 7.20 0.56
C CYS A 94 18.67 7.69 1.14
N GLY A 95 17.78 6.79 1.57
CA GLY A 95 16.48 7.16 2.13
C GLY A 95 15.43 7.61 1.12
N CYS A 96 15.74 7.63 -0.18
CA CYS A 96 14.78 8.00 -1.22
C CYS A 96 13.51 7.13 -1.14
N GLN A 97 12.35 7.78 -1.11
CA GLN A 97 11.05 7.14 -0.97
C GLN A 97 10.40 6.90 -2.33
N TYR A 98 9.75 5.75 -2.47
CA TYR A 98 9.09 5.34 -3.70
C TYR A 98 7.66 4.87 -3.46
N LEU A 99 6.81 5.12 -4.44
CA LEU A 99 5.47 4.58 -4.57
C LEU A 99 5.46 3.50 -5.64
N TYR A 100 4.70 2.43 -5.43
CA TYR A 100 4.49 1.41 -6.45
C TYR A 100 3.27 1.76 -7.30
N ARG A 101 3.50 2.18 -8.54
CA ARG A 101 2.39 2.40 -9.49
C ARG A 101 1.97 1.07 -10.10
N LYS A 102 0.83 0.54 -9.65
CA LYS A 102 0.27 -0.73 -10.16
C LYS A 102 0.02 -0.71 -11.68
N ALA A 103 -0.42 0.41 -12.23
CA ALA A 103 -0.70 0.56 -13.66
C ALA A 103 0.57 0.40 -14.52
N GLU A 104 1.65 1.04 -14.11
CA GLU A 104 2.95 1.02 -14.79
C GLU A 104 3.83 -0.15 -14.34
N ARG A 105 3.44 -0.83 -13.25
CA ARG A 105 4.16 -1.93 -12.61
C ARG A 105 5.60 -1.54 -12.22
N THR A 106 5.82 -0.29 -11.86
CA THR A 106 7.14 0.25 -11.52
C THR A 106 7.11 1.03 -10.20
N PHE A 107 8.30 1.26 -9.64
CA PHE A 107 8.48 2.27 -8.60
C PHE A 107 8.64 3.63 -9.25
N VAL A 108 8.00 4.63 -8.65
CA VAL A 108 8.18 6.04 -8.97
C VAL A 108 8.61 6.76 -7.71
N VAL A 109 9.52 7.73 -7.84
CA VAL A 109 9.92 8.56 -6.71
C VAL A 109 8.66 9.24 -6.14
N ARG A 110 8.54 9.20 -4.81
CA ARG A 110 7.49 9.95 -4.14
C ARG A 110 7.81 11.44 -4.26
N GLU A 111 7.07 12.13 -5.11
CA GLU A 111 7.04 13.58 -5.11
C GLU A 111 6.36 14.04 -3.83
N VAL A 112 7.12 14.66 -2.92
CA VAL A 112 6.54 15.41 -1.82
C VAL A 112 6.07 16.73 -2.44
N SER A 113 4.76 16.90 -2.59
CA SER A 113 4.25 18.18 -3.10
C SER A 113 4.64 19.28 -2.09
N PRO A 114 5.21 20.42 -2.52
CA PRO A 114 5.62 21.50 -1.62
C PRO A 114 4.46 22.16 -0.85
N GLU A 115 3.21 21.83 -1.19
CA GLU A 115 2.04 22.22 -0.37
C GLU A 115 1.90 21.37 0.90
N TRP A 116 2.32 20.11 0.88
CA TRP A 116 2.26 19.22 2.04
C TRP A 116 3.36 19.53 3.06
N GLU A 117 4.59 19.86 2.61
CA GLU A 117 5.67 20.32 3.49
C GLU A 117 5.28 21.56 4.31
N ARG A 118 4.54 22.49 3.70
CA ARG A 118 4.02 23.70 4.37
C ARG A 118 2.93 23.40 5.42
N LEU A 119 2.21 22.29 5.28
CA LEU A 119 1.19 21.86 6.24
C LEU A 119 1.79 21.01 7.36
N GLU A 120 2.79 20.19 7.05
CA GLU A 120 3.50 19.34 8.03
C GLU A 120 4.27 20.22 9.04
N SER A 121 4.95 21.28 8.59
CA SER A 121 5.62 22.24 9.48
C SER A 121 4.67 22.97 10.44
N LYS A 122 3.38 23.08 10.10
CA LYS A 122 2.38 23.74 10.96
C LYS A 122 1.79 22.82 12.00
N LEU A 123 1.77 21.50 11.77
CA LEU A 123 1.28 20.53 12.75
C LEU A 123 2.23 20.31 13.93
N ASP A 124 3.54 20.52 13.73
CA ASP A 124 4.55 20.38 14.79
C ASP A 124 4.69 21.64 15.67
N SER A 125 3.92 22.71 15.38
CA SER A 125 4.02 24.01 16.06
C SER A 125 2.77 24.40 16.88
N GLU A 126 1.80 23.50 17.05
CA GLU A 126 0.66 23.62 17.99
C GLU A 126 0.72 22.56 19.09
#